data_AF-A0A924DLD2-F1
#
_entry.id   AF-A0A924DLD2-F1
#
_cell.length_a   1.000
_cell.length_b   1.000
_cell.length_c   1.000
_cell.angle_alpha   90.00
_cell.angle_beta   90.00
_cell.angle_gamma   90.00
#
_symmetry.space_group_name_H-M   'P 1'
#
loop_
_entity.id
_entity.type
_entity.pdbx_description
1 polymer ?
#
loop_
_entity_poly.entity_id
_entity_poly.type
_entity_poly.pdbx_seq_one_letter_code
_entity_poly.pdbx_strand_id
1 'polypeptide(L)'
;MKISKLYLSIGLCSILLLLGCSKDKNMDDYRRDQLQQSIARITSISGSYSGPVISKIDGSNLGNLLLKFKASTDIQSNSGSVTNNQSAIVSGSINLKSLSTTEVTFDNGYYDDVSGDFQVTIPIAQESGAVAKISLIGNINGDRWIGSIEVKGQPLNGADLNLLKNAPASNTSAIEVGGMRLEQIRRLDYKFEGLYKVAGVTSPIKLSFTNRDIFPEQNLYKLFSPVRQVSVNCDFNGFELNFSNTILDDNAGTLVSHDPTDEQGHPVRANLTCKRFELGADFGWDCEIQTKAVLVRTHLIAKK
;
A
#
# COMPACT_ATOMS: atom_id res chain seq x y z
N MET A 1 69.18 -27.97 62.96
CA MET A 1 69.25 -28.56 61.60
C MET A 1 68.10 -28.01 60.78
N LYS A 2 68.42 -27.21 59.75
CA LYS A 2 67.50 -26.68 58.73
C LYS A 2 67.42 -27.70 57.59
N ILE A 3 66.24 -27.91 57.01
CA ILE A 3 65.93 -28.38 55.63
C ILE A 3 64.44 -28.01 55.43
N SER A 4 64.17 -26.81 54.88
CA SER A 4 63.62 -26.53 53.53
C SER A 4 62.16 -27.01 53.37
N LYS A 5 61.10 -26.18 53.30
CA LYS A 5 60.86 -24.94 52.54
C LYS A 5 61.33 -25.01 51.07
N LEU A 6 60.79 -25.95 50.27
CA LEU A 6 60.92 -25.89 48.81
C LEU A 6 59.91 -26.77 48.01
N TYR A 7 58.62 -26.80 48.32
CA TYR A 7 57.63 -27.48 47.45
C TYR A 7 56.26 -26.78 47.37
N LEU A 8 56.22 -25.45 47.52
CA LEU A 8 54.96 -24.67 47.45
C LEU A 8 54.91 -23.68 46.27
N SER A 9 55.76 -23.84 45.25
CA SER A 9 55.89 -22.86 44.17
C SER A 9 55.85 -23.41 42.74
N ILE A 10 55.51 -24.70 42.54
CA ILE A 10 55.38 -25.30 41.20
C ILE A 10 53.91 -25.61 40.82
N GLY A 11 52.96 -25.50 41.77
CA GLY A 11 51.54 -25.73 41.52
C GLY A 11 50.72 -24.48 41.13
N LEU A 12 51.33 -23.30 41.05
CA LEU A 12 50.61 -22.02 40.83
C LEU A 12 50.90 -21.35 39.47
N CYS A 13 51.80 -21.90 38.65
CA CYS A 13 52.07 -21.36 37.30
C CYS A 13 51.23 -22.02 36.19
N SER A 14 50.60 -23.18 36.44
CA SER A 14 49.86 -23.91 35.41
C SER A 14 48.41 -23.46 35.22
N ILE A 15 47.90 -22.56 36.06
CA ILE A 15 46.52 -22.03 35.97
C ILE A 15 46.49 -20.68 35.22
N LEU A 16 47.63 -20.00 35.06
CA LEU A 16 47.74 -18.73 34.31
C LEU A 16 47.93 -18.91 32.79
N LEU A 17 48.04 -20.14 32.29
CA LEU A 17 48.23 -20.46 30.86
C LEU A 17 46.92 -20.79 30.10
N LEU A 18 45.76 -20.77 30.75
CA LEU A 18 44.46 -21.03 30.12
C LEU A 18 43.63 -19.77 29.78
N LEU A 19 44.15 -18.57 30.08
CA LEU A 19 43.51 -17.29 29.71
C LEU A 19 44.11 -16.64 28.45
N GLY A 20 45.02 -17.34 27.75
CA GLY A 20 45.83 -16.80 26.66
C GLY A 20 45.44 -17.20 25.24
N CYS A 21 44.20 -17.63 24.99
CA CYS A 21 43.68 -17.81 23.63
C CYS A 21 42.33 -17.09 23.50
N SER A 22 42.32 -15.76 23.66
CA SER A 22 41.32 -14.93 23.00
C SER A 22 41.52 -15.16 21.50
N LYS A 23 40.83 -16.15 20.96
CA LYS A 23 40.75 -16.40 19.52
C LYS A 23 40.22 -15.12 18.92
N ASP A 24 41.10 -14.36 18.27
CA ASP A 24 40.73 -13.10 17.62
C ASP A 24 39.48 -13.37 16.79
N LYS A 25 38.36 -12.74 17.17
CA LYS A 25 37.11 -12.90 16.44
C LYS A 25 37.39 -12.43 15.03
N ASN A 26 37.26 -13.34 14.07
CA ASN A 26 37.41 -12.98 12.67
C ASN A 26 36.30 -11.97 12.31
N MET A 27 36.53 -11.11 11.32
CA MET A 27 35.55 -10.15 10.83
C MET A 27 34.18 -10.81 10.52
N ASP A 28 34.20 -12.06 10.11
CA ASP A 28 32.99 -12.86 9.86
C ASP A 28 32.24 -13.25 11.14
N ASP A 29 32.94 -13.50 12.25
CA ASP A 29 32.32 -13.75 13.55
C ASP A 29 31.66 -12.47 14.07
N TYR A 30 32.32 -11.32 13.91
CA TYR A 30 31.74 -10.01 14.28
C TYR A 30 30.48 -9.69 13.47
N ARG A 31 30.50 -9.90 12.15
CA ARG A 31 29.32 -9.71 11.28
C ARG A 31 28.17 -10.63 11.67
N ARG A 32 28.46 -11.90 12.01
CA ARG A 32 27.45 -12.86 12.46
C ARG A 32 26.82 -12.46 13.78
N ASP A 33 27.64 -12.04 14.76
CA ASP A 33 27.16 -11.57 16.05
C ASP A 33 26.27 -10.32 15.89
N GLN A 34 26.68 -9.36 15.05
CA GLN A 34 25.87 -8.17 14.75
C GLN A 34 24.55 -8.51 14.07
N LEU A 35 24.56 -9.45 13.11
CA LEU A 35 23.35 -9.91 12.45
C LEU A 35 22.41 -10.61 13.44
N GLN A 36 22.93 -11.49 14.29
CA GLN A 36 22.13 -12.17 15.32
C GLN A 36 21.53 -11.19 16.32
N GLN A 37 22.29 -10.18 16.75
CA GLN A 37 21.75 -9.10 17.59
C GLN A 37 20.65 -8.33 16.87
N SER A 38 20.83 -8.01 15.59
CA SER A 38 19.83 -7.28 14.79
C SER A 38 18.55 -8.10 14.61
N ILE A 39 18.69 -9.40 14.32
CA ILE A 39 17.55 -10.33 14.24
C ILE A 39 16.84 -10.42 15.59
N ALA A 40 17.57 -10.54 16.70
CA ALA A 40 16.98 -10.62 18.04
C ALA A 40 16.19 -9.35 18.38
N ARG A 41 16.70 -8.16 18.03
CA ARG A 41 15.99 -6.88 18.18
C ARG A 41 14.68 -6.88 17.40
N ILE A 42 14.69 -7.24 16.12
CA ILE A 42 13.45 -7.32 15.32
C ILE A 42 12.51 -8.43 15.81
N THR A 43 13.07 -9.54 16.33
CA THR A 43 12.27 -10.64 16.89
C THR A 43 11.48 -10.18 18.12
N SER A 44 12.02 -9.26 18.92
CA SER A 44 11.31 -8.72 20.09
C SER A 44 9.99 -8.03 19.73
N ILE A 45 9.96 -7.32 18.59
CA ILE A 45 8.76 -6.64 18.09
C ILE A 45 7.89 -7.53 17.18
N SER A 46 8.37 -8.71 16.80
CA SER A 46 7.64 -9.62 15.93
C SER A 46 6.33 -10.07 16.60
N GLY A 47 5.30 -10.26 15.79
CA GLY A 47 3.95 -10.58 16.28
C GLY A 47 2.85 -10.08 15.37
N SER A 48 1.61 -10.25 15.83
CA SER A 48 0.41 -9.76 15.16
C SER A 48 -0.10 -8.53 15.90
N TYR A 49 -0.28 -7.42 15.20
CA TYR A 49 -0.81 -6.17 15.71
C TYR A 49 -2.18 -5.94 15.08
N SER A 50 -3.18 -5.63 15.89
CA SER A 50 -4.53 -5.37 15.38
C SER A 50 -5.16 -4.15 16.03
N GLY A 51 -6.04 -3.50 15.28
CA GLY A 51 -6.70 -2.28 15.71
C GLY A 51 -7.46 -1.59 14.59
N PRO A 52 -8.18 -0.50 14.92
CA PRO A 52 -8.96 0.25 13.95
C PRO A 52 -8.07 1.05 12.99
N VAL A 53 -8.59 1.27 11.80
CA VAL A 53 -8.01 2.15 10.77
C VAL A 53 -8.83 3.42 10.73
N ILE A 54 -8.23 4.57 11.00
CA ILE A 54 -8.94 5.86 11.04
C ILE A 54 -8.50 6.69 9.83
N SER A 55 -9.44 7.04 8.96
CA SER A 55 -9.21 7.92 7.81
C SER A 55 -8.65 9.28 8.24
N LYS A 56 -7.55 9.72 7.61
CA LYS A 56 -7.00 11.08 7.85
C LYS A 56 -7.86 12.19 7.23
N ILE A 57 -8.72 11.86 6.26
CA ILE A 57 -9.54 12.83 5.52
C ILE A 57 -10.68 13.34 6.39
N ASP A 58 -11.41 12.43 7.04
CA ASP A 58 -12.69 12.70 7.69
C ASP A 58 -12.81 12.07 9.09
N GLY A 59 -11.79 11.38 9.58
CA GLY A 59 -11.80 10.71 10.88
C GLY A 59 -12.72 9.48 10.94
N SER A 60 -13.29 9.06 9.81
CA SER A 60 -14.13 7.86 9.75
C SER A 60 -13.29 6.61 10.02
N ASN A 61 -13.88 5.61 10.64
CA ASN A 61 -13.21 4.33 10.84
C ASN A 61 -13.39 3.47 9.57
N LEU A 62 -12.30 3.02 8.96
CA LEU A 62 -12.28 2.25 7.71
C LEU A 62 -12.30 0.73 7.94
N GLY A 63 -12.41 0.29 9.20
CA GLY A 63 -12.40 -1.12 9.61
C GLY A 63 -11.21 -1.46 10.50
N ASN A 64 -10.94 -2.76 10.68
CA ASN A 64 -9.80 -3.23 11.45
C ASN A 64 -8.69 -3.79 10.58
N LEU A 65 -7.46 -3.37 10.90
CA LEU A 65 -6.24 -3.88 10.33
C LEU A 65 -5.70 -5.04 11.18
N LEU A 66 -5.15 -6.04 10.51
CA LEU A 66 -4.22 -7.00 11.07
C LEU A 66 -2.88 -6.83 10.36
N LEU A 67 -1.86 -6.47 11.12
CA LEU A 67 -0.51 -6.27 10.66
C LEU A 67 0.41 -7.29 11.33
N LYS A 68 1.06 -8.15 10.56
CA LYS A 68 1.99 -9.15 11.08
C LYS A 68 3.42 -8.75 10.72
N PHE A 69 4.32 -8.82 11.69
CA PHE A 69 5.74 -8.62 11.48
C PHE A 69 6.53 -9.85 11.93
N LYS A 70 7.58 -10.17 11.17
CA LYS A 70 8.59 -11.15 11.54
C LYS A 70 9.97 -10.65 11.13
N ALA A 71 10.97 -10.97 11.95
CA ALA A 71 12.36 -10.85 11.56
C ALA A 71 12.63 -11.76 10.34
N SER A 72 13.34 -11.23 9.36
CA SER A 72 13.86 -11.98 8.22
C SER A 72 15.28 -11.52 7.91
N THR A 73 15.99 -12.30 7.11
CA THR A 73 17.32 -11.95 6.62
C THR A 73 17.26 -11.72 5.12
N ASP A 74 17.75 -10.58 4.65
CA ASP A 74 18.02 -10.37 3.23
C ASP A 74 19.44 -10.82 2.92
N ILE A 75 19.62 -11.56 1.82
CA ILE A 75 20.91 -12.09 1.38
C ILE A 75 21.19 -11.56 -0.02
N GLN A 76 22.03 -10.53 -0.10
CA GLN A 76 22.44 -9.98 -1.39
C GLN A 76 23.65 -10.76 -1.90
N SER A 77 23.45 -11.48 -3.00
CA SER A 77 24.48 -12.27 -3.66
C SER A 77 25.10 -11.43 -4.77
N ASN A 78 26.29 -10.87 -4.55
CA ASN A 78 27.01 -10.17 -5.62
C ASN A 78 27.75 -11.18 -6.50
N SER A 79 27.44 -11.20 -7.80
CA SER A 79 28.13 -12.01 -8.79
C SER A 79 29.57 -11.51 -8.98
N GLY A 80 30.55 -12.16 -8.35
CA GLY A 80 31.97 -11.94 -8.66
C GLY A 80 32.96 -12.05 -7.49
N SER A 81 32.50 -12.04 -6.24
CA SER A 81 33.35 -12.31 -5.07
C SER A 81 32.51 -12.83 -3.92
N VAL A 82 33.04 -13.81 -3.19
CA VAL A 82 32.37 -14.58 -2.13
C VAL A 82 32.16 -13.72 -0.87
N THR A 83 31.34 -12.70 -0.99
CA THR A 83 30.85 -11.91 0.15
C THR A 83 29.34 -11.82 0.03
N ASN A 84 28.66 -12.76 0.71
CA ASN A 84 27.22 -12.67 0.94
C ASN A 84 27.00 -11.57 1.98
N ASN A 85 26.51 -10.42 1.53
CA ASN A 85 26.11 -9.38 2.48
C ASN A 85 24.73 -9.76 3.03
N GLN A 86 24.67 -10.03 4.34
CA GLN A 86 23.44 -10.39 5.03
C GLN A 86 22.99 -9.23 5.90
N SER A 87 21.71 -8.86 5.83
CA SER A 87 21.13 -7.83 6.68
C SER A 87 19.83 -8.31 7.30
N ALA A 88 19.55 -7.86 8.52
CA ALA A 88 18.28 -8.12 9.19
C ALA A 88 17.23 -7.14 8.66
N ILE A 89 16.10 -7.66 8.20
CA ILE A 89 14.97 -6.88 7.68
C ILE A 89 13.69 -7.27 8.42
N VAL A 90 12.71 -6.37 8.41
CA VAL A 90 11.35 -6.73 8.79
C VAL A 90 10.61 -7.22 7.54
N SER A 91 9.97 -8.38 7.64
CA SER A 91 9.01 -8.84 6.65
C SER A 91 7.66 -9.05 7.32
N GLY A 92 6.60 -9.09 6.54
CA GLY A 92 5.29 -9.13 7.14
C GLY A 92 4.16 -9.13 6.16
N SER A 93 2.98 -8.88 6.70
CA SER A 93 1.78 -8.79 5.93
C SER A 93 0.75 -7.87 6.56
N ILE A 94 -0.07 -7.27 5.71
CA ILE A 94 -1.18 -6.42 6.08
C ILE A 94 -2.47 -7.03 5.54
N ASN A 95 -3.47 -7.14 6.41
CA ASN A 95 -4.81 -7.60 6.06
C ASN A 95 -5.82 -6.62 6.65
N LEU A 96 -6.55 -5.93 5.77
CA LEU A 96 -7.66 -5.09 6.17
C LEU A 96 -8.95 -5.91 6.03
N LYS A 97 -9.53 -6.32 7.16
CA LYS A 97 -10.71 -7.21 7.17
C LYS A 97 -11.89 -6.62 6.39
N SER A 98 -12.02 -5.30 6.41
CA SER A 98 -13.08 -4.57 5.71
C SER A 98 -12.92 -4.53 4.20
N LEU A 99 -11.82 -5.06 3.62
CA LEU A 99 -11.60 -5.11 2.17
C LEU A 99 -11.78 -6.51 1.57
N SER A 100 -12.12 -7.55 2.35
CA SER A 100 -12.11 -8.95 1.91
C SER A 100 -10.82 -9.34 1.16
N THR A 101 -9.75 -8.59 1.39
CA THR A 101 -8.51 -8.67 0.63
C THR A 101 -7.70 -9.87 1.06
N THR A 102 -7.09 -10.52 0.07
CA THR A 102 -5.92 -11.36 0.24
C THR A 102 -4.84 -10.58 0.99
N GLU A 103 -4.19 -11.26 1.93
CA GLU A 103 -3.09 -10.74 2.74
C GLU A 103 -1.99 -10.14 1.85
N VAL A 104 -1.73 -8.83 1.97
CA VAL A 104 -0.67 -8.14 1.19
C VAL A 104 0.64 -8.30 1.94
N THR A 105 1.63 -8.92 1.32
CA THR A 105 2.93 -9.15 1.94
C THR A 105 3.91 -8.02 1.65
N PHE A 106 4.88 -7.85 2.54
CA PHE A 106 6.03 -7.00 2.31
C PHE A 106 7.29 -7.66 2.83
N ASP A 107 8.38 -7.42 2.11
CA ASP A 107 9.74 -7.66 2.53
C ASP A 107 10.46 -6.30 2.58
N ASN A 108 11.54 -6.22 3.34
CA ASN A 108 12.38 -5.01 3.45
C ASN A 108 11.78 -3.81 4.24
N GLY A 109 11.19 -4.08 5.41
CA GLY A 109 10.90 -3.06 6.42
C GLY A 109 12.11 -2.74 7.30
N TYR A 110 12.15 -1.51 7.80
CA TYR A 110 13.12 -0.94 8.73
C TYR A 110 12.54 -0.85 10.15
N TYR A 111 13.40 -1.08 11.15
CA TYR A 111 13.10 -0.86 12.55
C TYR A 111 14.34 -0.34 13.28
N ASP A 112 14.17 0.75 14.03
CA ASP A 112 15.16 1.28 14.97
C ASP A 112 14.76 0.93 16.40
N ASP A 113 15.60 0.16 17.09
CA ASP A 113 15.33 -0.29 18.45
C ASP A 113 15.55 0.79 19.51
N VAL A 114 16.23 1.90 19.17
CA VAL A 114 16.48 3.00 20.10
C VAL A 114 15.30 3.96 20.13
N SER A 115 14.84 4.40 18.97
CA SER A 115 13.68 5.30 18.85
C SER A 115 12.34 4.55 18.91
N GLY A 116 12.32 3.29 18.48
CA GLY A 116 11.10 2.53 18.21
C GLY A 116 10.56 2.74 16.79
N ASP A 117 11.25 3.52 15.96
CA ASP A 117 10.76 3.89 14.62
C ASP A 117 10.66 2.67 13.71
N PHE A 118 9.55 2.60 12.99
CA PHE A 118 9.22 1.52 12.08
C PHE A 118 8.78 2.11 10.74
N GLN A 119 9.34 1.60 9.65
CA GLN A 119 8.95 2.01 8.30
C GLN A 119 8.98 0.84 7.34
N VAL A 120 7.96 0.72 6.49
CA VAL A 120 8.00 -0.17 5.34
C VAL A 120 7.30 0.46 4.14
N THR A 121 7.78 0.14 2.94
CA THR A 121 7.16 0.54 1.69
C THR A 121 6.69 -0.68 0.93
N ILE A 122 5.39 -0.74 0.65
CA ILE A 122 4.73 -1.81 -0.09
C ILE A 122 4.58 -1.35 -1.55
N PRO A 123 5.27 -1.99 -2.51
CA PRO A 123 5.06 -1.73 -3.92
C PRO A 123 3.73 -2.33 -4.37
N ILE A 124 2.90 -1.54 -5.06
CA ILE A 124 1.62 -1.98 -5.61
C ILE A 124 1.72 -1.90 -7.13
N ALA A 125 1.70 -3.04 -7.79
CA ALA A 125 1.68 -3.12 -9.25
C ALA A 125 0.35 -2.56 -9.78
N GLN A 126 0.44 -1.59 -10.69
CA GLN A 126 -0.69 -1.07 -11.44
C GLN A 126 -0.76 -1.76 -12.79
N GLU A 127 -1.96 -1.79 -13.38
CA GLU A 127 -2.17 -2.42 -14.69
C GLU A 127 -1.37 -1.74 -15.81
N SER A 128 -1.16 -0.43 -15.70
CA SER A 128 -0.32 0.34 -16.61
C SER A 128 1.15 -0.10 -16.63
N GLY A 129 1.55 -1.02 -15.74
CA GLY A 129 2.94 -1.38 -15.49
C GLY A 129 3.66 -0.42 -14.54
N ALA A 130 3.00 0.67 -14.12
CA ALA A 130 3.52 1.56 -13.08
C ALA A 130 3.51 0.88 -11.71
N VAL A 131 4.41 1.30 -10.82
CA VAL A 131 4.47 0.80 -9.45
C VAL A 131 4.13 1.95 -8.51
N ALA A 132 2.94 1.87 -7.90
CA ALA A 132 2.56 2.74 -6.81
C ALA A 132 3.20 2.27 -5.50
N LYS A 133 3.26 3.15 -4.50
CA LYS A 133 3.91 2.86 -3.22
C LYS A 133 3.01 3.30 -2.07
N ILE A 134 2.73 2.36 -1.18
CA ILE A 134 2.11 2.61 0.13
C ILE A 134 3.21 2.52 1.17
N SER A 135 3.27 3.47 2.08
CA SER A 135 4.19 3.48 3.20
C SER A 135 3.45 3.24 4.51
N LEU A 136 3.94 2.32 5.33
CA LEU A 136 3.56 2.22 6.73
C LEU A 136 4.67 2.87 7.54
N ILE A 137 4.35 3.88 8.32
CA ILE A 137 5.31 4.65 9.12
C ILE A 137 4.76 4.76 10.53
N GLY A 138 5.54 4.44 11.54
CA GLY A 138 5.08 4.53 12.93
C GLY A 138 6.18 4.26 13.93
N ASN A 139 5.77 4.09 15.18
CA ASN A 139 6.63 3.83 16.32
C ASN A 139 6.08 2.67 17.14
N ILE A 140 6.96 1.75 17.56
CA ILE A 140 6.65 0.63 18.45
C ILE A 140 7.09 1.00 19.86
N ASN A 141 6.13 1.06 20.77
CA ASN A 141 6.38 1.23 22.20
C ASN A 141 5.73 0.09 22.98
N GLY A 142 6.56 -0.87 23.39
CA GLY A 142 6.11 -2.11 24.04
C GLY A 142 5.18 -2.91 23.11
N ASP A 143 3.95 -3.14 23.56
CA ASP A 143 2.94 -3.90 22.82
C ASP A 143 2.06 -3.03 21.91
N ARG A 144 2.43 -1.77 21.67
CA ARG A 144 1.64 -0.84 20.85
C ARG A 144 2.45 -0.33 19.67
N TRP A 145 1.84 -0.37 18.49
CA TRP A 145 2.32 0.32 17.29
C TRP A 145 1.40 1.50 16.99
N ILE A 146 1.94 2.71 17.01
CA ILE A 146 1.23 3.94 16.65
C ILE A 146 1.85 4.45 15.36
N GLY A 147 1.04 4.61 14.32
CA GLY A 147 1.58 4.98 13.03
C GLY A 147 0.50 5.36 12.04
N SER A 148 0.87 5.34 10.76
CA SER A 148 -0.02 5.67 9.68
C SER A 148 0.29 4.87 8.41
N ILE A 149 -0.73 4.76 7.56
CA ILE A 149 -0.63 4.34 6.16
C ILE A 149 -0.61 5.60 5.31
N GLU A 150 0.33 5.72 4.37
CA GLU A 150 0.43 6.87 3.49
C GLU A 150 0.63 6.43 2.04
N VAL A 151 0.02 7.16 1.11
CA VAL A 151 0.31 7.05 -0.33
C VAL A 151 1.37 8.08 -0.68
N LYS A 152 2.41 7.67 -1.40
CA LYS A 152 3.51 8.57 -1.77
C LYS A 152 2.99 9.82 -2.51
N GLY A 153 3.29 10.99 -1.96
CA GLY A 153 2.86 12.28 -2.51
C GLY A 153 1.47 12.74 -2.08
N GLN A 154 0.74 11.92 -1.31
CA GLN A 154 -0.63 12.18 -0.86
C GLN A 154 -0.82 11.74 0.61
N PRO A 155 -0.05 12.27 1.57
CA PRO A 155 -0.09 11.82 2.96
C PRO A 155 -1.44 12.08 3.67
N LEU A 156 -2.19 13.08 3.20
CA LEU A 156 -3.51 13.44 3.75
C LEU A 156 -4.60 12.41 3.45
N ASN A 157 -4.41 11.58 2.42
CA ASN A 157 -5.39 10.57 2.03
C ASN A 157 -5.12 9.20 2.67
N GLY A 158 -4.16 9.16 3.60
CA GLY A 158 -3.81 7.99 4.37
C GLY A 158 -4.78 7.65 5.50
N ALA A 159 -4.30 6.85 6.44
CA ALA A 159 -5.01 6.55 7.67
C ALA A 159 -4.07 6.52 8.88
N ASP A 160 -4.59 6.92 10.03
CA ASP A 160 -3.95 6.78 11.32
C ASP A 160 -4.28 5.43 11.95
N LEU A 161 -3.30 4.89 12.66
CA LEU A 161 -3.34 3.55 13.22
C LEU A 161 -2.84 3.53 14.66
N ASN A 162 -3.58 2.82 15.50
CA ASN A 162 -3.20 2.50 16.87
C ASN A 162 -3.46 1.02 17.10
N LEU A 163 -2.42 0.21 16.87
CA LEU A 163 -2.50 -1.24 16.85
C LEU A 163 -1.90 -1.82 18.12
N LEU A 164 -2.55 -2.84 18.67
CA LEU A 164 -2.11 -3.55 19.86
C LEU A 164 -1.63 -4.95 19.49
N LYS A 165 -0.49 -5.34 20.04
CA LYS A 165 0.11 -6.65 19.88
C LYS A 165 -0.79 -7.72 20.49
N ASN A 166 -1.02 -8.79 19.74
CA ASN A 166 -1.88 -9.92 20.09
C ASN A 166 -3.31 -9.53 20.50
N ALA A 167 -3.77 -8.32 20.15
CA ALA A 167 -5.15 -7.94 20.41
C ALA A 167 -6.10 -8.81 19.58
N PRO A 168 -7.23 -9.24 20.17
CA PRO A 168 -8.22 -10.02 19.44
C PRO A 168 -8.67 -9.21 18.24
N ALA A 169 -8.71 -9.86 17.08
CA ALA A 169 -9.09 -9.19 15.86
C ALA A 169 -10.56 -8.79 15.96
N SER A 170 -10.82 -7.54 16.33
CA SER A 170 -12.18 -7.05 16.53
C SER A 170 -13.00 -7.23 15.24
N ASN A 171 -14.26 -7.64 15.39
CA ASN A 171 -15.22 -7.77 14.30
C ASN A 171 -16.04 -6.49 14.25
N THR A 172 -15.41 -5.34 14.03
CA THR A 172 -16.18 -4.16 13.65
C THR A 172 -16.63 -4.35 12.22
N SER A 173 -17.95 -4.36 12.04
CA SER A 173 -18.66 -4.35 10.75
C SER A 173 -18.08 -3.27 9.83
N ALA A 174 -18.15 -3.46 8.51
CA ALA A 174 -17.74 -2.43 7.54
C ALA A 174 -18.48 -1.11 7.84
N ILE A 175 -17.72 -0.03 8.01
CA ILE A 175 -18.23 1.27 8.44
C ILE A 175 -18.51 2.14 7.21
N GLU A 176 -19.47 3.04 7.39
CA GLU A 176 -19.93 4.01 6.41
C GLU A 176 -19.01 5.25 6.42
N VAL A 177 -18.44 5.58 5.26
CA VAL A 177 -17.74 6.85 5.00
C VAL A 177 -18.77 7.78 4.38
N GLY A 178 -19.14 8.87 5.06
CA GLY A 178 -20.17 9.80 4.56
C GLY A 178 -21.56 9.19 4.32
N GLY A 179 -21.93 8.12 5.03
CA GLY A 179 -23.20 7.41 4.85
C GLY A 179 -23.19 6.34 3.74
N MET A 180 -22.06 6.13 3.06
CA MET A 180 -21.86 5.03 2.12
C MET A 180 -20.97 3.97 2.75
N ARG A 181 -21.40 2.70 2.74
CA ARG A 181 -20.55 1.58 3.18
C ARG A 181 -19.30 1.53 2.30
N LEU A 182 -18.14 1.18 2.88
CA LEU A 182 -16.90 0.94 2.11
C LEU A 182 -17.13 0.04 0.87
N GLU A 183 -18.06 -0.92 0.95
CA GLU A 183 -18.44 -1.78 -0.19
C GLU A 183 -19.17 -1.06 -1.34
N GLN A 184 -19.79 0.10 -1.07
CA GLN A 184 -20.38 0.96 -2.11
C GLN A 184 -19.31 1.83 -2.79
N ILE A 185 -18.25 2.23 -2.07
CA ILE A 185 -17.04 2.82 -2.68
C ILE A 185 -16.40 1.82 -3.67
N ARG A 186 -16.51 0.51 -3.40
CA ARG A 186 -15.99 -0.56 -4.28
C ARG A 186 -16.76 -0.73 -5.59
N ARG A 187 -18.07 -0.44 -5.60
CA ARG A 187 -18.89 -0.51 -6.82
C ARG A 187 -19.06 0.89 -7.39
N LEU A 188 -18.00 1.42 -8.02
CA LEU A 188 -18.18 2.46 -9.03
C LEU A 188 -18.84 1.81 -10.25
N ASP A 189 -20.12 1.46 -10.13
CA ASP A 189 -21.02 1.11 -11.23
C ASP A 189 -21.97 2.28 -11.44
N TYR A 190 -21.42 3.48 -11.56
CA TYR A 190 -22.25 4.66 -11.79
C TYR A 190 -22.64 4.73 -13.26
N LYS A 191 -23.91 5.01 -13.50
CA LYS A 191 -24.47 5.27 -14.83
C LYS A 191 -24.95 6.70 -14.89
N PHE A 192 -24.54 7.39 -15.93
CA PHE A 192 -24.93 8.77 -16.20
C PHE A 192 -25.57 8.84 -17.56
N GLU A 193 -26.56 9.71 -17.68
CA GLU A 193 -27.22 10.00 -18.95
C GLU A 193 -27.18 11.50 -19.22
N GLY A 194 -27.11 11.84 -20.50
CA GLY A 194 -27.16 13.21 -20.94
C GLY A 194 -27.55 13.30 -22.41
N LEU A 195 -27.48 14.52 -22.92
CA LEU A 195 -27.70 14.80 -24.33
C LEU A 195 -26.42 15.41 -24.90
N TYR A 196 -26.15 15.11 -26.17
CA TYR A 196 -25.11 15.75 -26.93
C TYR A 196 -25.67 16.27 -28.25
N LYS A 197 -25.03 17.31 -28.81
CA LYS A 197 -25.46 17.94 -30.06
C LYS A 197 -24.32 17.95 -31.08
N VAL A 198 -24.56 17.33 -32.24
CA VAL A 198 -23.61 17.33 -33.37
C VAL A 198 -24.36 17.79 -34.62
N ALA A 199 -23.82 18.78 -35.31
CA ALA A 199 -24.39 19.32 -36.55
C ALA A 199 -25.90 19.68 -36.44
N GLY A 200 -26.35 20.16 -35.27
CA GLY A 200 -27.74 20.54 -35.05
C GLY A 200 -28.64 19.41 -34.52
N VAL A 201 -28.24 18.14 -34.66
CA VAL A 201 -28.98 16.98 -34.16
C VAL A 201 -28.64 16.73 -32.70
N THR A 202 -29.67 16.53 -31.87
CA THR A 202 -29.53 16.20 -30.45
C THR A 202 -29.80 14.73 -30.24
N SER A 203 -28.87 14.03 -29.59
CA SER A 203 -28.91 12.59 -29.37
C SER A 203 -28.57 12.25 -27.91
N PRO A 204 -29.07 11.11 -27.38
CA PRO A 204 -28.73 10.67 -26.04
C PRO A 204 -27.30 10.12 -25.98
N ILE A 205 -26.62 10.36 -24.86
CA ILE A 205 -25.36 9.71 -24.50
C ILE A 205 -25.52 9.05 -23.14
N LYS A 206 -24.98 7.84 -23.00
CA LYS A 206 -24.87 7.14 -21.73
C LYS A 206 -23.39 6.95 -21.41
N LEU A 207 -23.03 7.20 -20.16
CA LEU A 207 -21.68 6.99 -19.67
C LEU A 207 -21.75 6.08 -18.44
N SER A 208 -20.93 5.04 -18.43
CA SER A 208 -20.82 4.15 -17.27
C SER A 208 -19.39 4.02 -16.82
N PHE A 209 -19.20 4.09 -15.51
CA PHE A 209 -17.94 3.84 -14.84
C PHE A 209 -17.95 2.39 -14.34
N THR A 210 -16.81 1.73 -14.43
CA THR A 210 -16.57 0.43 -13.80
C THR A 210 -15.18 0.42 -13.19
N ASN A 211 -15.06 -0.11 -11.96
CA ASN A 211 -13.75 -0.35 -11.37
C ASN A 211 -13.05 -1.48 -12.10
N ARG A 212 -11.79 -1.25 -12.45
CA ARG A 212 -10.91 -2.30 -12.97
C ARG A 212 -10.14 -2.88 -11.79
N ASP A 213 -10.69 -3.93 -11.18
CA ASP A 213 -10.03 -4.64 -10.08
C ASP A 213 -9.32 -5.87 -10.66
N ILE A 214 -7.99 -5.85 -10.68
CA ILE A 214 -7.20 -6.98 -11.21
C ILE A 214 -6.50 -7.74 -10.07
N PHE A 215 -6.08 -7.03 -9.02
CA PHE A 215 -5.32 -7.62 -7.92
C PHE A 215 -5.84 -7.14 -6.54
N PRO A 216 -5.89 -8.01 -5.52
CA PRO A 216 -6.29 -7.63 -4.16
C PRO A 216 -5.49 -6.45 -3.56
N GLU A 217 -4.20 -6.35 -3.87
CA GLU A 217 -3.30 -5.29 -3.42
C GLU A 217 -3.74 -3.90 -3.91
N GLN A 218 -4.36 -3.84 -5.10
CA GLN A 218 -4.88 -2.59 -5.65
C GLN A 218 -6.07 -2.07 -4.85
N ASN A 219 -6.84 -2.94 -4.18
CA ASN A 219 -7.94 -2.52 -3.32
C ASN A 219 -7.43 -1.75 -2.09
N LEU A 220 -6.30 -2.18 -1.52
CA LEU A 220 -5.65 -1.45 -0.44
C LEU A 220 -5.19 -0.06 -0.91
N TYR A 221 -4.59 0.03 -2.10
CA TYR A 221 -4.18 1.30 -2.68
C TYR A 221 -5.36 2.23 -2.98
N LYS A 222 -6.43 1.71 -3.58
CA LYS A 222 -7.63 2.48 -3.94
C LYS A 222 -8.37 3.04 -2.73
N LEU A 223 -8.19 2.45 -1.54
CA LEU A 223 -8.77 2.99 -0.32
C LEU A 223 -8.15 4.35 0.07
N PHE A 224 -6.87 4.54 -0.24
CA PHE A 224 -6.10 5.71 0.19
C PHE A 224 -5.68 6.63 -0.97
N SER A 225 -5.79 6.18 -2.22
CA SER A 225 -5.44 6.98 -3.38
C SER A 225 -6.69 7.68 -3.94
N PRO A 226 -6.70 9.03 -4.02
CA PRO A 226 -7.74 9.77 -4.74
C PRO A 226 -7.62 9.59 -6.26
N VAL A 227 -6.45 9.15 -6.74
CA VAL A 227 -6.19 8.91 -8.15
C VAL A 227 -6.26 7.42 -8.42
N ARG A 228 -7.17 7.00 -9.30
CA ARG A 228 -7.39 5.59 -9.62
C ARG A 228 -7.68 5.39 -11.09
N GLN A 229 -7.38 4.19 -11.56
CA GLN A 229 -7.71 3.77 -12.92
C GLN A 229 -9.10 3.12 -12.92
N VAL A 230 -9.96 3.59 -13.82
CA VAL A 230 -11.32 3.08 -14.04
C VAL A 230 -11.49 2.78 -15.54
N SER A 231 -12.48 1.95 -15.85
CA SER A 231 -12.95 1.79 -17.23
C SER A 231 -14.21 2.61 -17.43
N VAL A 232 -14.26 3.37 -18.53
CA VAL A 232 -15.42 4.17 -18.90
C VAL A 232 -15.98 3.69 -20.22
N ASN A 233 -17.25 3.29 -20.23
CA ASN A 233 -17.96 3.00 -21.48
C ASN A 233 -18.89 4.17 -21.82
N CYS A 234 -18.76 4.70 -23.03
CA CYS A 234 -19.58 5.76 -23.59
C CYS A 234 -20.42 5.21 -24.75
N ASP A 235 -21.75 5.16 -24.58
CA ASP A 235 -22.71 4.75 -25.62
C ASP A 235 -23.36 5.98 -26.26
N PHE A 236 -23.09 6.17 -27.55
CA PHE A 236 -23.67 7.20 -28.41
C PHE A 236 -24.82 6.64 -29.26
N ASN A 237 -25.89 6.20 -28.61
CA ASN A 237 -27.08 5.67 -29.27
C ASN A 237 -26.77 4.45 -30.17
N GLY A 238 -26.05 3.47 -29.62
CA GLY A 238 -25.64 2.23 -30.29
C GLY A 238 -24.26 2.27 -30.93
N PHE A 239 -23.44 3.28 -30.62
CA PHE A 239 -22.01 3.30 -30.92
C PHE A 239 -21.25 3.42 -29.62
N GLU A 240 -20.58 2.34 -29.21
CA GLU A 240 -19.85 2.30 -27.94
C GLU A 240 -18.35 2.62 -28.09
N LEU A 241 -17.85 3.45 -27.18
CA LEU A 241 -16.42 3.70 -26.98
C LEU A 241 -16.02 3.28 -25.57
N ASN A 242 -15.07 2.35 -25.49
CA ASN A 242 -14.53 1.85 -24.23
C ASN A 242 -13.16 2.45 -23.92
N PHE A 243 -13.11 3.28 -22.88
CA PHE A 243 -11.92 3.90 -22.33
C PHE A 243 -11.40 3.09 -21.14
N SER A 244 -10.67 2.02 -21.43
CA SER A 244 -10.22 1.05 -20.42
C SER A 244 -9.12 1.56 -19.47
N ASN A 245 -8.42 2.64 -19.84
CA ASN A 245 -7.31 3.22 -19.08
C ASN A 245 -7.60 4.66 -18.62
N THR A 246 -8.80 4.87 -18.09
CA THR A 246 -9.22 6.20 -17.62
C THR A 246 -8.66 6.50 -16.24
N ILE A 247 -8.08 7.69 -16.06
CA ILE A 247 -7.64 8.18 -14.75
C ILE A 247 -8.74 9.05 -14.14
N LEU A 248 -9.24 8.63 -12.99
CA LEU A 248 -10.15 9.37 -12.13
C LEU A 248 -9.37 9.96 -10.96
N ASP A 249 -9.44 11.28 -10.78
CA ASP A 249 -8.92 12.00 -9.62
C ASP A 249 -10.11 12.55 -8.82
N ASP A 250 -10.42 11.90 -7.69
CA ASP A 250 -11.53 12.26 -6.82
C ASP A 250 -11.33 13.61 -6.10
N ASN A 251 -10.07 14.00 -5.86
CA ASN A 251 -9.71 15.26 -5.21
C ASN A 251 -9.89 16.43 -6.18
N ALA A 252 -9.36 16.30 -7.40
CA ALA A 252 -9.53 17.30 -8.45
C ALA A 252 -10.94 17.31 -9.03
N GLY A 253 -11.70 16.21 -8.83
CA GLY A 253 -12.98 15.99 -9.48
C GLY A 253 -12.81 15.92 -11.00
N THR A 254 -11.75 15.27 -11.48
CA THR A 254 -11.44 15.19 -12.91
C THR A 254 -11.32 13.76 -13.38
N LEU A 255 -11.65 13.56 -14.66
CA LEU A 255 -11.54 12.27 -15.31
C LEU A 255 -10.92 12.45 -16.69
N VAL A 256 -9.87 11.70 -16.99
CA VAL A 256 -9.12 11.84 -18.26
C VAL A 256 -8.81 10.47 -18.84
N SER A 257 -9.06 10.30 -20.14
CA SER A 257 -8.64 9.12 -20.88
C SER A 257 -8.29 9.44 -22.33
N HIS A 258 -7.51 8.54 -22.91
CA HIS A 258 -7.05 8.61 -24.30
C HIS A 258 -7.26 7.26 -24.99
N ASP A 259 -7.34 7.31 -26.32
CA ASP A 259 -7.30 6.17 -27.24
C ASP A 259 -8.22 4.99 -26.83
N PRO A 260 -9.56 5.20 -26.77
CA PRO A 260 -10.51 4.13 -26.49
C PRO A 260 -10.51 3.05 -27.58
N THR A 261 -11.20 1.95 -27.32
CA THR A 261 -11.56 0.96 -28.34
C THR A 261 -13.04 1.04 -28.70
N ASP A 262 -13.39 0.70 -29.94
CA ASP A 262 -14.78 0.48 -30.35
C ASP A 262 -15.32 -0.89 -29.86
N GLU A 263 -16.57 -1.21 -30.22
CA GLU A 263 -17.25 -2.47 -29.90
C GLU A 263 -16.51 -3.71 -30.43
N GLN A 264 -15.71 -3.57 -31.48
CA GLN A 264 -14.91 -4.65 -32.06
C GLN A 264 -13.49 -4.70 -31.46
N GLY A 265 -13.17 -3.82 -30.53
CA GLY A 265 -11.86 -3.73 -29.89
C GLY A 265 -10.82 -2.98 -30.71
N HIS A 266 -11.20 -2.28 -31.79
CA HIS A 266 -10.25 -1.50 -32.58
C HIS A 266 -9.95 -0.16 -31.89
N PRO A 267 -8.68 0.27 -31.87
CA PRO A 267 -8.31 1.55 -31.29
C PRO A 267 -8.89 2.72 -32.09
N VAL A 268 -9.53 3.65 -31.39
CA VAL A 268 -10.10 4.88 -31.91
C VAL A 268 -9.32 6.06 -31.34
N ARG A 269 -8.90 7.00 -32.18
CA ARG A 269 -8.24 8.23 -31.71
C ARG A 269 -9.27 9.19 -31.14
N ALA A 270 -9.49 9.09 -29.84
CA ALA A 270 -10.36 9.98 -29.09
C ALA A 270 -9.80 10.25 -27.70
N ASN A 271 -10.14 11.43 -27.16
CA ASN A 271 -9.82 11.83 -25.80
C ASN A 271 -11.13 12.08 -25.05
N LEU A 272 -11.17 11.68 -23.78
CA LEU A 272 -12.23 11.98 -22.84
C LEU A 272 -11.65 12.87 -21.74
N THR A 273 -12.27 14.00 -21.48
CA THR A 273 -11.97 14.85 -20.32
C THR A 273 -13.28 15.24 -19.66
N CYS A 274 -13.43 14.93 -18.38
CA CYS A 274 -14.59 15.35 -17.60
C CYS A 274 -14.20 16.10 -16.34
N LYS A 275 -15.09 16.99 -15.91
CA LYS A 275 -15.02 17.68 -14.64
C LYS A 275 -16.30 17.43 -13.84
N ARG A 276 -16.16 17.03 -12.58
CA ARG A 276 -17.26 16.81 -11.65
C ARG A 276 -17.89 18.16 -11.30
N PHE A 277 -19.21 18.18 -11.24
CA PHE A 277 -19.99 19.28 -10.68
C PHE A 277 -20.98 18.75 -9.64
N GLU A 278 -21.27 19.56 -8.63
CA GLU A 278 -22.22 19.21 -7.58
C GLU A 278 -23.63 19.64 -7.98
N LEU A 279 -24.63 18.81 -7.68
CA LEU A 279 -26.05 19.05 -7.95
C LEU A 279 -26.88 18.72 -6.70
N GLY A 280 -26.76 19.57 -5.68
CA GLY A 280 -27.42 19.35 -4.40
C GLY A 280 -26.76 18.22 -3.60
N ALA A 281 -27.49 17.13 -3.37
CA ALA A 281 -26.96 15.92 -2.72
C ALA A 281 -26.39 14.89 -3.72
N ASP A 282 -26.58 15.14 -5.02
CA ASP A 282 -26.05 14.32 -6.11
C ASP A 282 -24.90 15.06 -6.81
N PHE A 283 -24.22 14.38 -7.74
CA PHE A 283 -23.20 14.99 -8.58
C PHE A 283 -23.37 14.58 -10.04
N GLY A 284 -22.75 15.33 -10.94
CA GLY A 284 -22.69 15.05 -12.36
C GLY A 284 -21.30 15.30 -12.94
N TRP A 285 -21.18 15.11 -14.25
CA TRP A 285 -19.95 15.30 -15.00
C TRP A 285 -20.17 16.17 -16.24
N ASP A 286 -19.35 17.20 -16.37
CA ASP A 286 -19.21 17.96 -17.61
C ASP A 286 -18.12 17.29 -18.44
N CYS A 287 -18.51 16.60 -19.51
CA CYS A 287 -17.58 15.83 -20.33
C CYS A 287 -17.37 16.46 -21.70
N GLU A 288 -16.12 16.46 -22.13
CA GLU A 288 -15.67 16.76 -23.48
C GLU A 288 -15.05 15.49 -24.08
N ILE A 289 -15.61 15.05 -25.21
CA ILE A 289 -15.10 13.92 -25.99
C ILE A 289 -14.62 14.46 -27.33
N GLN A 290 -13.31 14.41 -27.53
CA GLN A 290 -12.67 14.94 -28.71
C GLN A 290 -12.17 13.80 -29.59
N THR A 291 -12.67 13.73 -30.82
CA THR A 291 -12.13 12.88 -31.88
C THR A 291 -11.42 13.75 -32.92
N LYS A 292 -10.81 13.13 -33.94
CA LYS A 292 -10.26 13.90 -35.08
C LYS A 292 -11.30 14.76 -35.82
N ALA A 293 -12.56 14.33 -35.85
CA ALA A 293 -13.59 14.93 -36.70
C ALA A 293 -14.63 15.73 -35.92
N VAL A 294 -14.84 15.40 -34.65
CA VAL A 294 -15.96 15.90 -33.86
C VAL A 294 -15.52 16.19 -32.42
N LEU A 295 -15.97 17.33 -31.91
CA LEU A 295 -15.95 17.67 -30.50
C LEU A 295 -17.35 17.55 -29.92
N VAL A 296 -17.52 16.69 -28.93
CA VAL A 296 -18.78 16.49 -28.21
C VAL A 296 -18.63 17.06 -26.81
N ARG A 297 -19.54 17.96 -26.43
CA ARG A 297 -19.68 18.46 -25.05
C ARG A 297 -21.03 18.03 -24.52
N THR A 298 -21.05 17.52 -23.29
CA THR A 298 -22.27 17.00 -22.67
C THR A 298 -22.25 17.20 -21.16
N HIS A 299 -23.44 17.43 -20.62
CA HIS A 299 -23.71 17.45 -19.18
C HIS A 299 -24.35 16.12 -18.82
N LEU A 300 -23.67 15.36 -17.97
CA LEU A 300 -24.07 14.03 -17.56
C LEU A 300 -24.53 14.06 -16.10
N ILE A 301 -25.72 13.56 -15.83
CA ILE A 301 -26.29 13.52 -14.47
C ILE A 301 -26.44 12.06 -14.05
N ALA A 302 -26.13 11.78 -12.78
CA ALA A 302 -26.25 10.43 -12.23
C ALA A 302 -27.70 9.95 -12.35
N LYS A 303 -27.88 8.72 -12.87
CA LYS A 303 -29.19 8.07 -12.91
C LYS A 303 -29.41 7.35 -11.58
N LYS A 304 -30.41 7.79 -10.81
CA LYS A 304 -30.90 7.06 -9.63
C LYS A 304 -31.64 5.79 -10.04
#